data_AF-A0A2G9S403-F1
#
_entry.id   AF-A0A2G9S403-F1
#
_cell.length_a   1.000
_cell.length_b   1.000
_cell.length_c   1.000
_cell.angle_alpha   90.00
_cell.angle_beta   90.00
_cell.angle_gamma   90.00
#
_symmetry.space_group_name_H-M   'P 1'
#
loop_
_entity.id
_entity.type
_entity.pdbx_description
1 polymer ?
#
loop_
_entity_poly.entity_id
_entity_poly.type
_entity_poly.pdbx_seq_one_letter_code
_entity_poly.pdbx_strand_id
1 'polypeptide(L)'
;MYYALKVWSDITPLNFHEVAGNNADIQIDFSRADHNDGYPFDGPGGTVAHAFFPGDHHTSGDTHFDDEESWTFRSSDVNGMDLFAVAVHEFGHAIGLTHISDMESIMRPYYQGPVGDPLKYNLPYDDKVRIWQLYGVRESVSPTAKPEVSGAEDHPFLPDLPENRSTIQ
;
A
#
# COMPACT_ATOMS: atom_id res chain seq x y z
N MET A 1 2.44 2.26 -9.79
CA MET A 1 3.24 2.20 -8.54
C MET A 1 2.54 2.85 -7.36
N TYR A 2 2.29 4.18 -7.35
CA TYR A 2 1.59 4.86 -6.24
C TYR A 2 0.34 4.10 -5.73
N TYR A 3 -0.57 3.72 -6.62
CA TYR A 3 -1.79 2.99 -6.21
C TYR A 3 -1.49 1.65 -5.53
N ALA A 4 -0.48 0.90 -5.96
CA ALA A 4 -0.13 -0.39 -5.38
C ALA A 4 0.50 -0.22 -3.98
N LEU A 5 1.38 0.76 -3.79
CA LEU A 5 1.90 1.11 -2.45
C LEU A 5 0.77 1.60 -1.53
N LYS A 6 -0.17 2.36 -2.09
CA LYS A 6 -1.33 2.88 -1.35
C LYS A 6 -2.19 1.78 -0.73
N VAL A 7 -2.34 0.65 -1.43
CA VAL A 7 -3.07 -0.53 -0.93
C VAL A 7 -2.53 -0.99 0.43
N TRP A 8 -1.21 -1.02 0.60
CA TRP A 8 -0.56 -1.39 1.85
C TRP A 8 -0.61 -0.27 2.89
N SER A 9 -0.35 0.98 2.50
CA SER A 9 -0.35 2.11 3.44
C SER A 9 -1.74 2.43 3.99
N ASP A 10 -2.82 2.17 3.24
CA ASP A 10 -4.18 2.50 3.68
C ASP A 10 -4.61 1.72 4.92
N ILE A 11 -4.04 0.52 5.12
CA ILE A 11 -4.41 -0.37 6.21
C ILE A 11 -3.32 -0.52 7.29
N THR A 12 -2.13 0.03 7.06
CA THR A 12 -0.98 -0.05 7.98
C THR A 12 -0.49 1.35 8.36
N PRO A 13 0.28 1.51 9.44
CA PRO A 13 0.95 2.76 9.76
C PRO A 13 2.04 3.20 8.77
N LEU A 14 2.38 2.38 7.77
CA LEU A 14 3.39 2.70 6.76
C LEU A 14 2.96 3.91 5.92
N ASN A 15 3.92 4.78 5.58
CA ASN A 15 3.72 5.88 4.65
C ASN A 15 4.81 5.82 3.59
N PHE A 16 4.42 5.93 2.32
CA PHE A 16 5.35 5.92 1.20
C PHE A 16 5.46 7.31 0.61
N HIS A 17 6.69 7.72 0.31
CA HIS A 17 7.00 8.99 -0.30
C HIS A 17 7.91 8.75 -1.49
N GLU A 18 7.44 9.18 -2.67
CA GLU A 18 8.29 9.17 -3.86
C GLU A 18 9.39 10.21 -3.70
N VAL A 19 10.63 9.80 -3.95
CA VAL A 19 11.82 10.65 -3.90
C VAL A 19 12.53 10.63 -5.25
N ALA A 20 13.20 11.73 -5.57
CA ALA A 20 14.03 11.80 -6.77
C ALA A 20 15.44 11.21 -6.50
N GLY A 21 16.02 10.58 -7.52
CA GLY A 21 17.35 9.97 -7.45
C GLY A 21 17.31 8.50 -6.99
N ASN A 22 18.47 7.98 -6.58
CA ASN A 22 18.68 6.54 -6.39
C ASN A 22 18.92 6.18 -4.91
N ASN A 23 18.37 6.97 -3.99
CA ASN A 23 18.52 6.78 -2.55
C ASN A 23 17.13 6.64 -1.90
N ALA A 24 16.38 5.65 -2.37
CA ALA A 24 15.08 5.25 -1.83
C ALA A 24 15.22 3.89 -1.13
N ASP A 25 14.36 3.62 -0.14
CA ASP A 25 14.31 2.32 0.53
C ASP A 25 13.75 1.21 -0.38
N ILE A 26 13.02 1.59 -1.43
CA ILE A 26 12.46 0.71 -2.46
C ILE A 26 12.73 1.38 -3.80
N GLN A 27 13.72 0.89 -4.54
CA GLN A 27 13.89 1.25 -5.95
C GLN A 27 12.98 0.39 -6.83
N ILE A 28 12.42 0.99 -7.87
CA ILE A 28 11.47 0.35 -8.77
C ILE A 28 12.01 0.48 -10.18
N ASP A 29 12.39 -0.65 -10.78
CA ASP A 29 13.00 -0.68 -12.10
C ASP A 29 12.28 -1.65 -13.05
N PHE A 30 12.30 -1.30 -14.33
CA PHE A 30 11.90 -2.18 -15.43
C PHE A 30 13.16 -2.63 -16.14
N SER A 31 13.46 -3.92 -16.07
CA SER A 31 14.73 -4.50 -16.49
C SER A 31 14.48 -5.67 -17.44
N ARG A 32 15.51 -6.11 -18.17
CA ARG A 32 15.44 -7.24 -19.10
C ARG A 32 16.60 -8.18 -18.85
N ALA A 33 16.37 -9.48 -19.05
CA ALA A 33 17.41 -10.51 -18.97
C ALA A 33 18.31 -10.31 -17.72
N ASP A 34 19.63 -10.43 -17.88
CA ASP A 34 20.58 -10.13 -16.81
C ASP A 34 20.66 -8.61 -16.53
N HIS A 35 20.38 -8.25 -15.27
CA HIS A 35 20.40 -6.88 -14.77
C HIS A 35 21.19 -6.74 -13.47
N ASN A 36 22.22 -7.58 -13.30
CA ASN A 36 23.27 -7.47 -12.27
C ASN A 36 22.83 -7.67 -10.80
N ASP A 37 21.69 -8.31 -10.55
CA ASP A 37 21.24 -8.67 -9.20
C ASP A 37 21.31 -10.19 -8.92
N GLY A 38 21.70 -10.99 -9.91
CA GLY A 38 21.80 -12.45 -9.82
C GLY A 38 20.51 -13.21 -10.15
N TYR A 39 19.43 -12.51 -10.50
CA TYR A 39 18.12 -13.07 -10.83
C TYR A 39 17.67 -12.57 -12.22
N PRO A 40 18.25 -13.11 -13.31
CA PRO A 40 17.91 -12.65 -14.66
C PRO A 40 16.46 -12.98 -15.02
N PHE A 41 15.80 -12.07 -15.73
CA PHE A 41 14.49 -12.34 -16.34
C PHE A 41 14.61 -13.25 -17.56
N ASP A 42 13.51 -13.92 -17.91
CA ASP A 42 13.43 -14.96 -18.94
C ASP A 42 12.67 -14.55 -20.21
N GLY A 43 12.24 -13.28 -20.31
CA GLY A 43 11.50 -12.75 -21.44
C GLY A 43 9.99 -12.93 -21.25
N PRO A 44 9.18 -12.91 -22.32
CA PRO A 44 7.72 -12.94 -22.17
C PRO A 44 7.18 -14.20 -21.48
N GLY A 45 6.46 -14.01 -20.38
CA GLY A 45 5.97 -15.06 -19.50
C GLY A 45 7.06 -15.63 -18.59
N GLY A 46 6.69 -16.49 -17.64
CA GLY A 46 7.66 -17.02 -16.68
C GLY A 46 7.83 -16.07 -15.49
N THR A 47 9.01 -15.49 -15.32
CA THR A 47 9.33 -14.59 -14.19
C THR A 47 8.99 -13.16 -14.55
N VAL A 48 7.79 -12.74 -14.17
CA VAL A 48 7.24 -11.43 -14.57
C VAL A 48 7.83 -10.25 -13.77
N ALA A 49 8.27 -10.51 -12.55
CA ALA A 49 8.83 -9.54 -11.62
C ALA A 49 9.48 -10.28 -10.44
N HIS A 50 10.28 -9.57 -9.66
CA HIS A 50 10.72 -9.99 -8.34
C HIS A 50 11.00 -8.80 -7.43
N ALA A 51 10.91 -9.02 -6.13
CA ALA A 51 11.30 -8.06 -5.11
C ALA A 51 12.18 -8.68 -4.02
N PHE A 52 13.04 -7.85 -3.45
CA PHE A 52 13.88 -8.22 -2.33
C PHE A 52 13.22 -7.84 -1.01
N PHE A 53 13.36 -8.70 -0.01
CA PHE A 53 12.87 -8.42 1.34
C PHE A 53 13.56 -7.19 1.96
N PRO A 54 12.88 -6.53 2.94
CA PRO A 54 13.52 -5.51 3.77
C PRO A 54 14.79 -6.05 4.44
N GLY A 55 15.80 -5.19 4.60
CA GLY A 55 17.08 -5.56 5.20
C GLY A 55 18.14 -4.48 5.01
N ASP A 56 19.38 -4.81 5.37
CA ASP A 56 20.52 -3.88 5.34
C ASP A 56 21.35 -3.99 4.04
N HIS A 57 20.95 -4.85 3.10
CA HIS A 57 21.65 -5.00 1.82
C HIS A 57 21.28 -3.86 0.86
N HIS A 58 22.17 -3.51 -0.06
CA HIS A 58 21.95 -2.39 -0.96
C HIS A 58 20.77 -2.58 -1.94
N THR A 59 20.31 -3.80 -2.13
CA THR A 59 19.10 -4.13 -2.94
C THR A 59 17.88 -4.44 -2.08
N SER A 60 17.99 -4.38 -0.75
CA SER A 60 16.87 -4.71 0.14
C SER A 60 15.69 -3.76 -0.11
N GLY A 61 14.51 -4.32 -0.29
CA GLY A 61 13.30 -3.57 -0.63
C GLY A 61 13.10 -3.32 -2.13
N ASP A 62 14.15 -3.41 -2.95
CA ASP A 62 14.05 -3.12 -4.38
C ASP A 62 13.11 -4.10 -5.09
N THR A 63 12.42 -3.60 -6.12
CA THR A 63 11.45 -4.35 -6.92
C THR A 63 11.73 -4.15 -8.40
N HIS A 64 11.93 -5.25 -9.13
CA HIS A 64 12.19 -5.27 -10.56
C HIS A 64 11.03 -5.91 -11.30
N PHE A 65 10.65 -5.33 -12.44
CA PHE A 65 9.64 -5.83 -13.36
C PHE A 65 10.29 -6.21 -14.68
N ASP A 66 9.89 -7.33 -15.29
CA ASP A 66 10.40 -7.69 -16.61
C ASP A 66 9.80 -6.77 -17.69
N ASP A 67 10.64 -5.96 -18.33
CA ASP A 67 10.28 -5.03 -19.40
C ASP A 67 9.96 -5.72 -20.74
N GLU A 68 10.08 -7.05 -20.81
CA GLU A 68 9.64 -7.87 -21.94
C GLU A 68 8.20 -8.38 -21.81
N GLU A 69 7.56 -8.17 -20.66
CA GLU A 69 6.15 -8.51 -20.46
C GLU A 69 5.20 -7.54 -21.15
N SER A 70 4.06 -8.07 -21.59
CA SER A 70 2.98 -7.25 -22.16
C SER A 70 2.13 -6.62 -21.05
N TRP A 71 2.70 -5.63 -20.36
CA TRP A 71 2.07 -4.92 -19.26
C TRP A 71 0.77 -4.23 -19.67
N THR A 72 -0.24 -4.39 -18.84
CA THR A 72 -1.53 -3.71 -18.93
C THR A 72 -1.86 -3.01 -17.62
N PHE A 73 -2.70 -1.99 -17.69
CA PHE A 73 -3.17 -1.25 -16.52
C PHE A 73 -4.64 -0.89 -16.70
N ARG A 74 -5.47 -1.24 -15.71
CA ARG A 74 -6.94 -1.05 -15.76
C ARG A 74 -7.59 -1.70 -16.99
N SER A 75 -7.00 -2.78 -17.47
CA SER A 75 -7.51 -3.59 -18.58
C SER A 75 -8.21 -4.81 -18.03
N SER A 76 -9.28 -5.24 -18.70
CA SER A 76 -9.91 -6.55 -18.48
C SER A 76 -9.34 -7.62 -19.43
N ASP A 77 -8.30 -7.30 -20.19
CA ASP A 77 -7.63 -8.25 -21.07
C ASP A 77 -6.87 -9.28 -20.25
N VAL A 78 -7.33 -10.53 -20.32
CA VAL A 78 -6.73 -11.67 -19.61
C VAL A 78 -5.44 -12.17 -20.26
N ASN A 79 -5.11 -11.71 -21.46
CA ASN A 79 -3.86 -12.07 -22.14
C ASN A 79 -2.70 -11.14 -21.80
N GLY A 80 -2.99 -10.01 -21.14
CA GLY A 80 -1.99 -9.07 -20.66
C GLY A 80 -1.58 -9.33 -19.21
N MET A 81 -0.43 -8.80 -18.82
CA MET A 81 0.05 -8.85 -17.44
C MET A 81 -0.44 -7.60 -16.69
N ASP A 82 -1.28 -7.75 -15.66
CA ASP A 82 -1.79 -6.61 -14.90
C ASP A 82 -0.69 -6.06 -13.98
N LEU A 83 -0.12 -4.93 -14.39
CA LEU A 83 0.96 -4.26 -13.66
C LEU A 83 0.54 -3.89 -12.23
N PHE A 84 -0.73 -3.56 -12.01
CA PHE A 84 -1.19 -3.22 -10.67
C PHE A 84 -1.23 -4.47 -9.77
N ALA A 85 -1.75 -5.59 -10.27
CA ALA A 85 -1.79 -6.85 -9.53
C ALA A 85 -0.38 -7.32 -9.14
N VAL A 86 0.54 -7.33 -10.11
CA VAL A 86 1.93 -7.73 -9.89
C VAL A 86 2.63 -6.76 -8.93
N ALA A 87 2.48 -5.44 -9.12
CA ALA A 87 3.10 -4.47 -8.21
C ALA A 87 2.58 -4.58 -6.76
N VAL A 88 1.30 -4.86 -6.54
CA VAL A 88 0.79 -5.10 -5.17
C VAL A 88 1.47 -6.31 -4.55
N HIS A 89 1.61 -7.40 -5.32
CA HIS A 89 2.32 -8.62 -4.89
C HIS A 89 3.78 -8.33 -4.53
N GLU A 90 4.55 -7.76 -5.45
CA GLU A 90 5.97 -7.51 -5.24
C GLU A 90 6.23 -6.52 -4.10
N PHE A 91 5.42 -5.48 -3.98
CA PHE A 91 5.54 -4.57 -2.83
C PHE A 91 5.20 -5.24 -1.50
N GLY A 92 4.39 -6.31 -1.50
CA GLY A 92 4.21 -7.16 -0.34
C GLY A 92 5.52 -7.82 0.10
N HIS A 93 6.32 -8.33 -0.84
CA HIS A 93 7.66 -8.84 -0.57
C HIS A 93 8.62 -7.74 -0.10
N ALA A 94 8.62 -6.59 -0.77
CA ALA A 94 9.44 -5.43 -0.41
C ALA A 94 9.17 -4.92 1.02
N ILE A 95 7.97 -5.18 1.57
CA ILE A 95 7.59 -4.87 2.96
C ILE A 95 7.50 -6.11 3.85
N GLY A 96 8.14 -7.23 3.48
CA GLY A 96 8.37 -8.34 4.43
C GLY A 96 7.36 -9.47 4.40
N LEU A 97 6.35 -9.45 3.52
CA LEU A 97 5.42 -10.56 3.38
C LEU A 97 6.05 -11.70 2.59
N THR A 98 5.97 -12.92 3.11
CA THR A 98 6.22 -14.13 2.33
C THR A 98 4.96 -14.56 1.58
N HIS A 99 5.10 -15.48 0.62
CA HIS A 99 3.96 -16.09 -0.04
C HIS A 99 2.89 -16.61 0.93
N ILE A 100 1.64 -16.54 0.49
CA ILE A 100 0.46 -17.07 1.17
C ILE A 100 -0.17 -18.14 0.29
N SER A 101 -0.57 -19.26 0.88
CA SER A 101 -1.15 -20.40 0.15
C SER A 101 -2.64 -20.25 -0.15
N ASP A 102 -3.32 -19.28 0.43
CA ASP A 102 -4.76 -19.04 0.26
C ASP A 102 -5.11 -18.67 -1.18
N MET A 103 -6.21 -19.23 -1.73
CA MET A 103 -6.60 -19.09 -3.15
C MET A 103 -6.96 -17.68 -3.57
N GLU A 104 -7.32 -16.80 -2.65
CA GLU A 104 -7.72 -15.44 -2.98
C GLU A 104 -6.60 -14.43 -2.70
N SER A 105 -5.52 -14.84 -2.04
CA SER A 105 -4.45 -13.94 -1.61
C SER A 105 -3.70 -13.33 -2.80
N ILE A 106 -3.41 -12.02 -2.72
CA ILE A 106 -2.56 -11.37 -3.74
C ILE A 106 -1.11 -11.87 -3.66
N MET A 107 -0.67 -12.33 -2.49
CA MET A 107 0.66 -12.88 -2.22
C MET A 107 0.81 -14.36 -2.60
N ARG A 108 -0.04 -14.89 -3.49
CA ARG A 108 0.18 -16.23 -4.06
C ARG A 108 1.37 -16.23 -5.02
N PRO A 109 2.18 -17.30 -5.05
CA PRO A 109 3.35 -17.39 -5.94
C PRO A 109 3.02 -17.52 -7.44
N TYR A 110 1.74 -17.44 -7.81
CA TYR A 110 1.29 -17.58 -9.19
C TYR A 110 0.34 -16.43 -9.52
N TYR A 111 0.54 -15.81 -10.67
CA TYR A 111 -0.33 -14.76 -11.18
C TYR A 111 -1.77 -15.26 -11.37
N GLN A 112 -2.75 -14.46 -10.94
CA GLN A 112 -4.17 -14.83 -10.90
C GLN A 112 -5.03 -14.04 -11.90
N GLY A 113 -4.40 -13.22 -12.73
CA GLY A 113 -5.10 -12.32 -13.64
C GLY A 113 -5.33 -10.92 -13.07
N PRO A 114 -5.98 -10.04 -13.86
CA PRO A 114 -6.23 -8.66 -13.47
C PRO A 114 -7.16 -8.55 -12.26
N VAL A 115 -6.86 -7.60 -11.36
CA VAL A 115 -7.63 -7.40 -10.11
C VAL A 115 -8.63 -6.24 -10.17
N GLY A 116 -8.85 -5.72 -11.38
CA GLY A 116 -9.86 -4.69 -11.66
C GLY A 116 -9.37 -3.27 -11.46
N ASP A 117 -10.26 -2.38 -11.00
CA ASP A 117 -9.96 -0.96 -10.83
C ASP A 117 -9.13 -0.71 -9.55
N PRO A 118 -7.89 -0.18 -9.63
CA PRO A 118 -7.04 0.07 -8.47
C PRO A 118 -7.70 0.93 -7.38
N LEU A 119 -8.63 1.82 -7.76
CA LEU A 119 -9.37 2.67 -6.83
C LEU A 119 -10.44 1.93 -6.01
N LYS A 120 -10.80 0.70 -6.43
CA LYS A 120 -11.82 -0.14 -5.79
C LYS A 120 -11.23 -1.45 -5.25
N TYR A 121 -9.95 -1.68 -5.49
CA TYR A 121 -9.26 -2.87 -5.06
C TYR A 121 -9.22 -2.96 -3.53
N ASN A 122 -9.44 -4.15 -3.01
CA ASN A 122 -9.40 -4.43 -1.58
C ASN A 122 -8.54 -5.65 -1.35
N LEU A 123 -7.60 -5.55 -0.40
CA LEU A 123 -6.78 -6.70 -0.03
C LEU A 123 -7.67 -7.84 0.51
N PRO A 124 -7.39 -9.08 0.09
CA PRO A 124 -7.92 -10.28 0.73
C PRO A 124 -7.62 -10.32 2.23
N TYR A 125 -8.44 -11.04 2.99
CA TYR A 125 -8.38 -11.02 4.46
C TYR A 125 -7.03 -11.51 5.00
N ASP A 126 -6.49 -12.59 4.43
CA ASP A 126 -5.22 -13.17 4.88
C ASP A 126 -4.04 -12.23 4.64
N ASP A 127 -4.03 -11.49 3.53
CA ASP A 127 -3.00 -10.47 3.26
C ASP A 127 -3.05 -9.35 4.30
N LYS A 128 -4.27 -8.89 4.66
CA LYS A 128 -4.48 -7.89 5.72
C LYS A 128 -3.96 -8.37 7.07
N VAL A 129 -4.33 -9.58 7.48
CA VAL A 129 -3.92 -10.13 8.77
C VAL A 129 -2.41 -10.24 8.86
N ARG A 130 -1.73 -10.73 7.81
CA ARG A 130 -0.28 -10.87 7.82
C ARG A 130 0.44 -9.53 7.84
N ILE A 131 -0.01 -8.54 7.07
CA ILE A 131 0.66 -7.23 7.10
C ILE A 131 0.44 -6.51 8.43
N TRP A 132 -0.72 -6.69 9.08
CA TRP A 132 -0.96 -6.16 10.42
C TRP A 132 -0.10 -6.83 11.49
N GLN A 133 0.28 -8.09 11.32
CA GLN A 133 1.21 -8.76 12.24
C GLN A 133 2.62 -8.14 12.17
N LEU A 134 3.00 -7.58 11.01
CA LEU A 134 4.32 -6.94 10.82
C LEU A 134 4.32 -5.48 11.30
N TYR A 135 3.29 -4.71 10.94
CA TYR A 135 3.31 -3.24 11.10
C TYR A 135 2.20 -2.69 11.99
N GLY A 136 1.26 -3.52 12.43
CA GLY A 136 0.05 -3.08 13.11
C GLY A 136 -1.00 -2.49 12.15
N VAL A 137 -2.05 -1.93 12.74
CA VAL A 137 -3.23 -1.41 12.04
C VAL A 137 -3.18 0.12 12.05
N ARG A 138 -3.47 0.77 10.92
CA ARG A 138 -3.65 2.23 10.91
C ARG A 138 -4.83 2.64 11.78
N GLU A 139 -4.68 3.67 12.60
CA GLU A 139 -5.72 4.08 13.55
C GLU A 139 -7.08 4.34 12.89
N SER A 140 -7.09 4.99 11.72
CA SER A 140 -8.31 5.27 10.96
C SER A 140 -9.08 4.04 10.48
N VAL A 141 -8.45 2.86 10.47
CA VAL A 141 -9.10 1.59 10.12
C VAL A 141 -9.22 0.65 11.31
N SER A 142 -8.79 1.07 12.50
CA SER A 142 -8.85 0.25 13.70
C SER A 142 -10.31 0.08 14.17
N PRO A 143 -10.80 -1.15 14.43
CA PRO A 143 -12.15 -1.38 14.93
C PRO A 143 -12.44 -0.71 16.28
N THR A 144 -11.40 -0.35 17.02
CA THR A 144 -11.46 0.32 18.32
C THR A 144 -11.19 1.82 18.24
N ALA A 145 -11.05 2.39 17.04
CA ALA A 145 -10.94 3.82 16.86
C ALA A 145 -12.16 4.49 17.48
N LYS A 146 -11.97 5.17 18.61
CA LYS A 146 -12.99 6.06 19.16
C LYS A 146 -13.20 7.14 18.10
N PRO A 147 -14.46 7.47 17.72
CA PRO A 147 -14.69 8.64 16.90
C PRO A 147 -14.10 9.84 17.65
N GLU A 148 -13.10 10.49 17.05
CA GLU A 148 -12.64 11.79 17.53
C GLU A 148 -13.84 12.73 17.51
N VAL A 149 -14.35 13.04 18.70
CA VAL A 149 -15.26 14.16 18.88
C VAL A 149 -14.43 15.40 18.57
N SER A 150 -14.59 15.93 17.35
CA SER A 150 -14.11 17.26 16.99
C SER A 150 -14.67 18.27 17.99
N GLY A 151 -13.85 18.63 18.97
CA GLY A 151 -14.13 19.69 19.92
C GLY A 151 -13.63 21.01 19.34
N ALA A 152 -14.54 21.78 18.74
CA ALA A 152 -14.40 23.24 18.57
C ALA A 152 -15.74 23.84 18.12
N GLU A 153 -16.75 23.86 19.00
CA GLU A 153 -17.69 24.98 19.02
C GLU A 153 -17.34 25.83 20.25
N ASP A 154 -16.45 26.81 20.03
CA ASP A 154 -16.25 27.94 20.92
C ASP A 154 -17.50 28.81 20.81
N HIS A 155 -18.54 28.48 21.58
CA HIS A 155 -19.70 29.35 21.72
C HIS A 155 -19.27 30.60 22.52
N PRO A 156 -19.45 31.82 21.98
CA PRO A 156 -19.14 33.02 22.74
C PRO A 156 -20.08 33.14 23.93
N PHE A 157 -19.48 33.23 25.12
CA PHE A 157 -20.19 33.60 26.35
C PHE A 157 -20.85 34.96 26.17
N LEU A 158 -22.19 34.98 26.20
CA LEU A 158 -22.96 36.22 26.39
C LEU A 158 -22.75 36.68 27.85
N PRO A 159 -22.37 37.94 28.11
CA PRO A 159 -22.33 38.46 29.47
C PRO A 159 -23.75 38.62 30.03
N ASP A 160 -23.94 38.21 31.28
CA ASP A 160 -25.21 38.34 32.00
C ASP A 160 -25.68 39.80 32.10
N LEU A 161 -26.98 40.00 31.94
CA LEU A 161 -27.64 41.30 32.10
C LEU A 161 -27.59 41.75 33.58
N PRO A 162 -27.35 43.04 33.87
CA PRO A 162 -27.29 43.52 35.24
C PRO A 162 -28.66 43.49 35.92
N GLU A 163 -28.72 42.93 37.13
CA GLU A 163 -29.90 42.99 38.00
C GLU A 163 -30.19 44.44 38.40
N ASN A 164 -31.28 45.00 37.89
CA ASN A 164 -31.80 46.27 38.36
C ASN A 164 -32.64 46.04 39.64
N ARG A 165 -32.03 46.19 40.81
CA ARG A 165 -32.73 46.21 42.09
C ARG A 165 -32.78 47.63 42.66
N SER A 166 -33.69 48.43 42.11
CA SER A 166 -34.11 49.69 42.74
C SER A 166 -34.83 49.39 44.05
N THR A 167 -34.15 49.62 45.18
CA THR A 167 -34.77 49.76 46.50
C THR A 167 -34.59 51.22 46.89
N ILE A 168 -35.69 51.99 46.99
CA ILE A 168 -35.69 53.27 47.70
C ILE A 168 -36.89 53.26 48.66
N GLN A 169 -36.59 53.67 49.89
CA GLN A 169 -37.43 53.91 51.06
C GLN A 169 -38.62 54.84 50.80
#